data_AF-A0A7S1EG08-F1
#
_entry.id   AF-A0A7S1EG08-F1
#
_cell.length_a   1.000
_cell.length_b   1.000
_cell.length_c   1.000
_cell.angle_alpha   90.00
_cell.angle_beta   90.00
_cell.angle_gamma   90.00
#
_symmetry.space_group_name_H-M   'P 1'
#
loop_
_entity.id
_entity.type
_entity.pdbx_description
1 polymer ?
#
loop_
_entity_poly.entity_id
_entity_poly.type
_entity_poly.pdbx_seq_one_letter_code
_entity_poly.pdbx_strand_id
1 'polypeptide(L)'
;MGSPLQLRDLRRLTGLSEQSVIVRRGACMVVLGLLHTVITHCKAFVVVSEGEDELLLRLVRRMAAADAADRSAPFEFFVLESILHTVASQLTVLTGECQSDAEAFSVGVHRFVSGMTVQRAWELRRRINEVTRQIS
;
A
#
# COMPACT_ATOMS: atom_id res chain seq x y z
N MET A 1 -11.03 -4.50 28.07
CA MET A 1 -9.84 -5.34 27.82
C MET A 1 -10.08 -6.15 26.55
N GLY A 2 -9.25 -5.97 25.52
CA GLY A 2 -9.45 -6.62 24.22
C GLY A 2 -9.12 -8.12 24.25
N SER A 3 -9.78 -8.89 23.38
CA SER A 3 -9.41 -10.27 23.10
C SER A 3 -8.02 -10.33 22.42
N PRO A 4 -7.27 -11.43 22.57
CA PRO A 4 -6.08 -11.66 21.74
C PRO A 4 -6.48 -11.79 20.27
N LEU A 5 -5.48 -11.67 19.37
CA LEU A 5 -5.64 -12.00 17.95
C LEU A 5 -6.17 -13.42 17.79
N GLN A 6 -7.22 -13.57 16.99
CA GLN A 6 -7.82 -14.87 16.68
C GLN A 6 -7.37 -15.33 15.30
N LEU A 7 -7.37 -16.65 15.05
CA LEU A 7 -7.06 -17.23 13.73
C LEU A 7 -7.95 -16.66 12.60
N ARG A 8 -9.18 -16.23 12.91
CA ARG A 8 -10.08 -15.57 11.95
C ARG A 8 -9.56 -14.20 11.50
N ASP A 9 -8.82 -13.49 12.37
CA ASP A 9 -8.24 -12.19 12.05
C ASP A 9 -7.12 -12.38 11.02
N LEU A 10 -6.32 -13.45 11.15
CA LEU A 10 -5.20 -13.76 10.22
C LEU A 10 -5.65 -14.04 8.78
N ARG A 11 -6.91 -14.45 8.57
CA ARG A 11 -7.44 -14.65 7.21
C ARG A 11 -7.43 -13.38 6.36
N ARG A 12 -7.37 -12.20 7.01
CA ARG A 12 -7.26 -10.90 6.32
C ARG A 12 -5.85 -10.61 5.81
N LEU A 13 -4.84 -11.39 6.23
CA LEU A 13 -3.48 -11.26 5.70
C LEU A 13 -3.31 -11.97 4.36
N THR A 14 -4.17 -12.95 4.06
CA THR A 14 -4.07 -13.81 2.87
C THR A 14 -5.09 -13.49 1.78
N GLY A 15 -6.03 -12.57 2.05
CA GLY A 15 -7.11 -12.22 1.12
C GLY A 15 -6.88 -10.88 0.44
N LEU A 16 -7.54 -10.68 -0.71
CA LEU A 16 -7.81 -9.36 -1.32
C LEU A 16 -8.85 -8.59 -0.47
N SER A 17 -8.64 -8.53 0.84
CA SER A 17 -9.58 -7.94 1.78
C SER A 17 -9.53 -6.42 1.75
N GLU A 18 -10.68 -5.81 2.02
CA GLU A 18 -10.83 -4.37 2.28
C GLU A 18 -9.78 -3.87 3.26
N GLN A 19 -9.28 -2.66 3.00
CA GLN A 19 -8.32 -1.98 3.87
C GLN A 19 -8.83 -1.97 5.31
N SER A 20 -8.03 -2.45 6.26
CA SER A 20 -8.47 -2.53 7.65
C SER A 20 -7.34 -2.44 8.66
N VAL A 21 -7.67 -1.82 9.78
CA VAL A 21 -6.81 -1.76 10.97
C VAL A 21 -7.55 -2.44 12.11
N ILE A 22 -6.97 -3.50 12.67
CA ILE A 22 -7.53 -4.28 13.76
C ILE A 22 -6.58 -4.20 14.96
N VAL A 23 -7.07 -3.58 16.04
CA VAL A 23 -6.33 -3.50 17.30
C VAL A 23 -6.84 -4.55 18.26
N ARG A 24 -5.95 -5.45 18.69
CA ARG A 24 -6.22 -6.49 19.68
C ARG A 24 -5.24 -6.36 20.84
N ARG A 25 -5.50 -7.08 21.93
CA ARG A 25 -4.56 -7.08 23.07
C ARG A 25 -3.22 -7.67 22.63
N GLY A 26 -2.18 -6.85 22.67
CA GLY A 26 -0.80 -7.25 22.36
C GLY A 26 -0.40 -7.19 20.88
N ALA A 27 -1.32 -6.82 19.98
CA ALA A 27 -1.01 -6.70 18.56
C ALA A 27 -1.98 -5.79 17.79
N CYS A 28 -1.45 -5.12 16.77
CA CYS A 28 -2.16 -4.35 15.78
C CYS A 28 -1.96 -5.01 14.42
N MET A 29 -3.04 -5.32 13.70
CA MET A 29 -2.99 -5.82 12.34
C MET A 29 -3.40 -4.70 11.39
N VAL A 30 -2.61 -4.48 10.35
CA VAL A 30 -2.81 -3.41 9.38
C VAL A 30 -2.78 -4.01 7.98
N VAL A 31 -3.89 -3.90 7.27
CA VAL A 31 -4.11 -4.42 5.92
C VAL A 31 -4.33 -3.23 5.01
N LEU A 32 -3.35 -2.92 4.15
CA LEU A 32 -3.34 -1.73 3.30
C LEU A 32 -3.04 -2.08 1.83
N GLY A 33 -3.78 -3.04 1.27
CA GLY A 33 -3.74 -3.44 -0.14
C GLY A 33 -2.40 -4.06 -0.60
N LEU A 34 -1.35 -3.24 -0.65
CA LEU A 34 0.01 -3.58 -1.04
C LEU A 34 0.84 -4.16 0.12
N LEU A 35 0.44 -3.86 1.37
CA LEU A 35 1.12 -4.34 2.58
C LEU A 35 0.14 -4.86 3.61
N HIS A 36 0.37 -6.08 4.09
CA HIS A 36 -0.35 -6.66 5.21
C HIS A 36 0.63 -6.88 6.36
N THR A 37 0.33 -6.37 7.55
CA THR A 37 1.28 -6.40 8.66
C THR A 37 0.62 -6.77 9.97
N VAL A 38 1.39 -7.41 10.85
CA VAL A 38 1.07 -7.64 12.25
C VAL A 38 2.16 -7.04 13.10
N ILE A 39 1.79 -6.03 13.89
CA ILE A 39 2.67 -5.23 14.73
C ILE A 39 2.40 -5.60 16.19
N THR A 40 3.45 -5.95 16.92
CA THR A 40 3.44 -6.13 18.37
C THR A 40 4.28 -5.04 19.01
N HIS A 41 4.37 -5.00 20.34
CA HIS A 41 5.19 -4.04 21.07
C HIS A 41 6.71 -4.12 20.78
N CYS A 42 7.21 -5.19 20.17
CA CYS A 42 8.64 -5.38 19.91
C CYS A 42 8.98 -6.01 18.56
N LYS A 43 7.99 -6.50 17.82
CA LYS A 43 8.18 -7.18 16.53
C LYS A 43 7.09 -6.80 15.55
N ALA A 44 7.46 -6.72 14.28
CA ALA A 44 6.51 -6.57 13.18
C ALA A 44 6.73 -7.69 12.17
N PHE A 45 5.62 -8.26 11.69
CA PHE A 45 5.60 -9.23 10.60
C PHE A 45 4.96 -8.56 9.41
N VAL A 46 5.65 -8.54 8.28
CA VAL A 46 5.18 -7.92 7.04
C VAL A 46 4.99 -9.01 6.02
N VAL A 47 3.80 -9.06 5.44
CA VAL A 47 3.42 -9.93 4.34
C VAL A 47 3.26 -9.04 3.12
N VAL A 48 4.01 -9.38 2.07
CA VAL A 48 4.10 -8.63 0.83
C VAL A 48 3.64 -9.54 -0.29
N SER A 49 2.83 -9.01 -1.20
CA SER A 49 2.39 -9.75 -2.39
C SER A 49 3.55 -9.99 -3.35
N GLU A 50 3.48 -11.07 -4.12
CA GLU A 50 4.49 -11.35 -5.15
C GLU A 50 4.62 -10.16 -6.12
N GLY A 51 5.87 -9.72 -6.36
CA GLY A 51 6.18 -8.59 -7.25
C GLY A 51 6.36 -7.24 -6.55
N GLU A 52 6.06 -7.13 -5.25
CA GLU A 52 6.15 -5.87 -4.49
C GLU A 52 7.43 -5.77 -3.61
N ASP A 53 8.49 -6.49 -3.98
CA ASP A 53 9.76 -6.54 -3.22
C ASP A 53 10.42 -5.16 -3.04
N GLU A 54 10.22 -4.26 -4.01
CA GLU A 54 10.72 -2.89 -3.92
C GLU A 54 10.07 -2.13 -2.76
N LEU A 55 8.78 -2.38 -2.50
CA LEU A 55 8.03 -1.75 -1.43
C LEU A 55 8.55 -2.20 -0.07
N LEU A 56 8.86 -3.49 0.07
CA LEU A 56 9.54 -4.03 1.26
C LEU A 56 10.91 -3.37 1.48
N LEU A 57 11.71 -3.24 0.42
CA LEU A 57 13.03 -2.62 0.51
C LEU A 57 12.94 -1.14 0.95
N ARG A 58 11.96 -0.39 0.43
CA ARG A 58 11.68 0.99 0.84
C ARG A 58 11.27 1.07 2.31
N LEU A 59 10.41 0.15 2.78
CA LEU A 59 10.01 0.08 4.18
C LEU A 59 11.22 -0.18 5.10
N VAL A 60 12.06 -1.16 4.77
CA VAL A 60 13.26 -1.50 5.55
C VAL A 60 14.23 -0.33 5.61
N ARG A 61 14.48 0.36 4.48
CA ARG A 61 15.34 1.54 4.45
C ARG A 61 14.79 2.67 5.32
N ARG A 62 13.48 2.91 5.27
CA ARG A 62 12.82 3.94 6.09
C ARG A 62 12.93 3.61 7.57
N MET A 63 12.69 2.35 7.96
CA MET A 63 12.85 1.91 9.34
C MET A 63 14.30 2.04 9.81
N ALA A 64 15.30 1.70 8.98
CA ALA A 64 16.70 1.86 9.35
C ALA A 64 17.11 3.33 9.52
N ALA A 65 16.64 4.22 8.63
CA ALA A 65 16.91 5.66 8.72
C ALA A 65 16.24 6.29 9.95
N ALA A 66 15.01 5.87 10.24
CA ALA A 66 14.25 6.39 11.37
C ALA A 66 14.74 5.80 12.70
N ASP A 67 15.37 4.61 12.72
CA ASP A 67 16.04 4.05 13.90
C ASP A 67 17.28 4.88 14.30
N ALA A 68 18.00 5.42 13.32
CA ALA A 68 19.13 6.32 13.56
C ALA A 68 18.69 7.70 14.10
N ALA A 69 17.42 8.07 13.94
CA ALA A 69 16.83 9.31 14.43
C ALA A 69 16.05 9.03 15.73
N ASP A 70 16.74 9.19 16.86
CA ASP A 70 16.28 9.08 18.26
C ASP A 70 14.80 8.67 18.49
N ARG A 71 14.59 7.47 19.05
CA ARG A 71 13.27 6.86 19.25
C ARG A 71 12.54 7.43 20.47
N SER A 72 11.89 8.58 20.30
CA SER A 72 10.97 9.12 21.31
C SER A 72 9.64 8.36 21.40
N ALA A 73 9.23 7.65 20.33
CA ALA A 73 7.95 6.94 20.25
C ALA A 73 8.08 5.42 20.52
N PRO A 74 7.02 4.76 21.05
CA PRO A 74 6.98 3.30 21.17
C PRO A 74 7.11 2.59 19.82
N PHE A 75 7.70 1.40 19.84
CA PHE A 75 8.00 0.61 18.64
C PHE A 75 6.78 0.43 17.72
N GLU A 76 5.62 0.10 18.29
CA GLU A 76 4.40 -0.15 17.51
C GLU A 76 3.95 1.08 16.69
N PHE A 77 4.10 2.29 17.24
CA PHE A 77 3.74 3.52 16.55
C PHE A 77 4.77 3.88 15.49
N PHE A 78 6.03 3.67 15.79
CA PHE A 78 7.13 3.86 14.85
C PHE A 78 6.99 2.97 13.61
N VAL A 79 6.69 1.68 13.81
CA VAL A 79 6.45 0.74 12.70
C VAL A 79 5.21 1.18 11.91
N LEU A 80 4.13 1.52 12.60
CA LEU A 80 2.89 1.96 11.95
C LEU A 80 3.11 3.19 11.08
N GLU A 81 3.80 4.20 11.59
CA GLU A 81 4.14 5.42 10.84
C GLU A 81 4.98 5.09 9.60
N SER A 82 6.01 4.23 9.77
CA SER A 82 6.87 3.80 8.67
C SER A 82 6.08 3.08 7.56
N ILE A 83 5.11 2.24 7.94
CA ILE A 83 4.20 1.56 7.00
C ILE A 83 3.33 2.59 6.27
N LEU A 84 2.63 3.46 7.01
CA LEU A 84 1.73 4.47 6.44
C LEU A 84 2.47 5.39 5.46
N HIS A 85 3.65 5.87 5.83
CA HIS A 85 4.46 6.71 4.95
C HIS A 85 4.92 5.95 3.71
N THR A 86 5.25 4.67 3.83
CA THR A 86 5.66 3.85 2.68
C THR A 86 4.51 3.63 1.71
N VAL A 87 3.33 3.28 2.21
CA VAL A 87 2.12 3.13 1.39
C VAL A 87 1.72 4.46 0.76
N ALA A 88 1.69 5.55 1.51
CA ALA A 88 1.33 6.87 0.98
C ALA A 88 2.30 7.35 -0.12
N SER A 89 3.60 7.09 0.06
CA SER A 89 4.62 7.40 -0.95
C SER A 89 4.39 6.58 -2.22
N GLN A 90 4.05 5.29 -2.10
CA GLN A 90 3.79 4.44 -3.25
C GLN A 90 2.52 4.85 -3.99
N LEU A 91 1.44 5.13 -3.26
CA LEU A 91 0.18 5.60 -3.84
C LEU A 91 0.39 6.93 -4.58
N THR A 92 1.17 7.86 -4.01
CA THR A 92 1.50 9.12 -4.69
C THR A 92 2.18 8.88 -6.04
N VAL A 93 3.16 7.96 -6.10
CA VAL A 93 3.83 7.60 -7.36
C VAL A 93 2.84 7.00 -8.37
N LEU A 94 2.04 6.01 -7.95
CA LEU A 94 1.06 5.36 -8.82
C LEU A 94 0.01 6.34 -9.36
N THR A 95 -0.47 7.26 -8.52
CA THR A 95 -1.42 8.31 -8.95
C THR A 95 -0.78 9.31 -9.92
N GLY A 96 0.48 9.68 -9.70
CA GLY A 96 1.22 10.57 -10.61
C GLY A 96 1.44 9.95 -11.99
N GLU A 97 1.81 8.67 -12.04
CA GLU A 97 1.92 7.92 -13.30
C GLU A 97 0.58 7.86 -14.04
N CYS A 98 -0.51 7.54 -13.33
CA CYS A 98 -1.85 7.50 -13.93
C CYS A 98 -2.28 8.87 -14.46
N GLN A 99 -1.95 9.95 -13.76
CA GLN A 99 -2.24 11.30 -14.21
C GLN A 99 -1.45 11.65 -15.47
N SER A 100 -0.15 11.36 -15.50
CA SER A 100 0.69 11.60 -16.68
C SER A 100 0.21 10.82 -17.90
N ASP A 101 -0.15 9.55 -17.72
CA ASP A 101 -0.72 8.73 -18.79
C ASP A 101 -2.06 9.27 -19.30
N ALA A 102 -2.91 9.77 -18.40
CA ALA A 102 -4.19 10.39 -18.77
C ALA A 102 -4.01 11.68 -19.56
N GLU A 103 -3.03 12.51 -19.19
CA GLU A 103 -2.68 13.72 -19.94
C GLU A 103 -2.11 13.39 -21.32
N ALA A 104 -1.17 12.44 -21.41
CA ALA A 104 -0.61 11.97 -22.67
C ALA A 104 -1.69 11.37 -23.59
N PHE A 105 -2.64 10.64 -23.00
CA PHE A 105 -3.81 10.12 -23.70
C PHE A 105 -4.71 11.24 -24.23
N SER A 106 -5.06 12.22 -23.40
CA SER A 106 -5.91 13.36 -23.77
C SER A 106 -5.32 14.15 -24.96
N VAL A 107 -4.01 14.43 -24.93
CA VAL A 107 -3.29 15.07 -26.04
C VAL A 107 -3.32 14.21 -27.30
N GLY A 108 -3.19 12.90 -27.16
CA GLY A 108 -3.27 11.94 -28.27
C GLY A 108 -4.66 11.90 -28.92
N VAL A 109 -5.73 11.86 -28.12
CA VAL A 109 -7.12 11.87 -28.60
C VAL A 109 -7.46 13.17 -29.32
N HIS A 110 -7.04 14.32 -28.77
CA HIS A 110 -7.27 15.62 -29.41
C HIS A 110 -6.56 15.78 -30.76
N ARG A 111 -5.47 15.04 -30.99
CA ARG A 111 -4.72 15.09 -32.27
C ARG A 111 -5.22 14.07 -33.29
N PHE A 112 -5.63 12.87 -32.89
CA PHE A 112 -6.11 11.84 -33.81
C PHE A 112 -6.88 10.72 -33.11
N VAL A 113 -8.08 10.40 -33.60
CA VAL A 113 -8.85 9.24 -33.12
C VAL A 113 -8.55 8.04 -34.03
N SER A 114 -7.77 7.08 -33.51
CA SER A 114 -7.42 5.83 -34.16
C SER A 114 -7.85 4.65 -33.28
N GLY A 115 -7.92 3.44 -33.86
CA GLY A 115 -8.14 2.20 -33.11
C GLY A 115 -7.12 1.98 -32.00
N MET A 116 -5.86 2.42 -32.19
CA MET A 116 -4.84 2.40 -31.13
C MET A 116 -5.18 3.33 -29.96
N THR A 117 -5.84 4.46 -30.23
CA THR A 117 -6.27 5.40 -29.20
C THR A 117 -7.36 4.75 -28.34
N VAL A 118 -8.31 4.04 -28.94
CA VAL A 118 -9.34 3.29 -28.18
C VAL A 118 -8.72 2.19 -27.31
N GLN A 119 -7.71 1.49 -27.81
CA GLN A 119 -7.02 0.43 -27.06
C GLN A 119 -6.23 1.00 -25.86
N ARG A 120 -5.52 2.12 -26.05
CA ARG A 120 -4.86 2.85 -24.94
C ARG A 120 -5.85 3.39 -23.91
N ALA A 121 -7.02 3.87 -24.35
CA ALA A 121 -8.08 4.30 -23.44
C ALA A 121 -8.55 3.15 -22.54
N TRP A 122 -8.66 1.96 -23.12
CA TRP A 122 -9.06 0.75 -22.41
C TRP A 122 -8.01 0.30 -21.39
N GLU A 123 -6.74 0.33 -21.76
CA GLU A 123 -5.61 0.02 -20.86
C GLU A 123 -5.51 1.03 -19.71
N LEU A 124 -5.62 2.33 -20.00
CA LEU A 124 -5.63 3.37 -18.98
C LEU A 124 -6.80 3.20 -18.02
N ARG A 125 -8.02 2.96 -18.54
CA ARG A 125 -9.20 2.69 -17.71
C ARG A 125 -8.99 1.45 -16.83
N ARG A 126 -8.34 0.41 -17.36
CA ARG A 126 -8.00 -0.79 -16.58
C ARG A 126 -7.03 -0.47 -15.45
N ARG A 127 -5.94 0.27 -15.73
CA ARG A 127 -4.96 0.71 -14.72
C ARG A 127 -5.60 1.58 -13.64
N ILE A 128 -6.43 2.56 -14.03
CA ILE A 128 -7.15 3.42 -13.08
C ILE A 128 -8.07 2.60 -12.18
N ASN A 129 -8.82 1.65 -12.75
CA ASN A 129 -9.69 0.77 -11.95
C ASN A 129 -8.88 -0.12 -10.99
N GLU A 130 -7.69 -0.55 -11.38
CA GLU A 130 -6.81 -1.36 -10.55
C GLU A 130 -6.24 -0.55 -9.37
N VAL A 131 -5.76 0.67 -9.63
CA VAL A 131 -5.32 1.60 -8.58
C VAL A 131 -6.49 2.02 -7.68
N THR A 132 -7.68 2.25 -8.24
CA THR A 132 -8.88 2.60 -7.45
C THR A 132 -9.29 1.46 -6.52
N ARG A 133 -9.13 0.20 -6.95
CA ARG A 133 -9.33 -0.98 -6.09
C ARG A 133 -8.27 -1.14 -5.01
N GLN A 134 -7.07 -0.61 -5.21
CA GLN A 134 -6.04 -0.60 -4.16
C GLN A 134 -6.29 0.50 -3.11
N ILE A 135 -6.99 1.57 -3.50
CA ILE A 135 -7.33 2.72 -2.63
C ILE A 135 -8.67 2.53 -1.89
N SER A 136 -9.62 1.77 -2.46
CA SER A 136 -10.93 1.47 -1.85
C SER A 136 -10.85 0.30 -0.88
#